data_AF-A0A9W6UM10-F1
#
_entry.id   AF-A0A9W6UM10-F1
#
_cell.length_a   1.000
_cell.length_b   1.000
_cell.length_c   1.000
_cell.angle_alpha   90.00
_cell.angle_beta   90.00
_cell.angle_gamma   90.00
#
_symmetry.space_group_name_H-M   'P 1'
#
loop_
_entity.id
_entity.type
_entity.pdbx_description
1 polymer ?
#
loop_
_entity_poly.entity_id
_entity_poly.type
_entity_poly.pdbx_seq_one_letter_code
_entity_poly.pdbx_strand_id
1 'polypeptide(L)'
;MYANWNGTCGGGVRWNTNGNYKNAVTNELFLQLTAALHNRIPGDTAYLQRARDEWNWFRNSGMVNTDHLVNDGLNDACANNGQPTWTYNQGVILGGLTELYRATGDATLLTTARTLADASTTRLTSGGVLREPGEDDSCTSDGASFKGAYARGLGRLNAQLPDHPYAPALTTWANSAYAKDRNPLDQYGPHWAGGPGSTDYGCQQSALDLLNAAGGGTGGLALLPRTGWSASASATGGGDVAANMLDGVAGSRWSSGTPMAPGQSVTVDTGAVRPLARITMDSGGSANDYARGYQVFLSTDGASWGSAVATGSGTGALVTVDFPARSARYVKVVQTGTSTSWWSITEFNAYS
;
A
#
# COMPACT_ATOMS: atom_id res chain seq x y z
N MET A 1 24.08 8.23 -12.09
CA MET A 1 24.07 9.09 -10.89
C MET A 1 25.45 9.19 -10.24
N TYR A 2 26.12 8.10 -9.84
CA TYR A 2 27.41 8.18 -9.13
C TYR A 2 28.52 8.98 -9.84
N ALA A 3 28.60 8.95 -11.19
CA ALA A 3 29.54 9.77 -11.95
C ALA A 3 29.35 11.29 -11.77
N ASN A 4 28.21 11.72 -11.22
CA ASN A 4 27.90 13.11 -10.88
C ASN A 4 28.08 13.41 -9.38
N TRP A 5 28.59 12.46 -8.59
CA TRP A 5 29.10 12.73 -7.26
C TRP A 5 30.44 13.48 -7.36
N ASN A 6 30.60 14.59 -6.64
CA ASN A 6 31.85 15.36 -6.64
C ASN A 6 32.12 16.05 -5.29
N GLY A 7 33.33 16.59 -5.11
CA GLY A 7 33.77 17.20 -3.85
C GLY A 7 33.20 18.59 -3.54
N THR A 8 32.40 19.20 -4.43
CA THR A 8 31.75 20.49 -4.13
C THR A 8 30.79 20.31 -2.97
N CYS A 9 30.86 21.19 -1.96
CA CYS A 9 30.12 21.06 -0.71
C CYS A 9 30.41 19.76 0.06
N GLY A 10 31.64 19.23 -0.07
CA GLY A 10 32.10 18.05 0.66
C GLY A 10 31.53 16.72 0.17
N GLY A 11 30.80 16.69 -0.95
CA GLY A 11 30.19 15.46 -1.49
C GLY A 11 28.88 15.70 -2.22
N GLY A 12 28.08 14.64 -2.33
CA GLY A 12 26.76 14.67 -2.94
C GLY A 12 26.78 14.65 -4.47
N VAL A 13 25.64 14.27 -5.03
CA VAL A 13 25.35 14.25 -6.46
C VAL A 13 24.81 15.61 -6.92
N ARG A 14 25.38 16.16 -7.99
CA ARG A 14 24.85 17.39 -8.63
C ARG A 14 23.53 17.13 -9.35
N TRP A 15 22.64 18.13 -9.33
CA TRP A 15 21.30 18.08 -9.93
C TRP A 15 21.33 17.79 -11.45
N ASN A 16 22.20 18.47 -12.18
CA ASN A 16 22.33 18.32 -13.63
C ASN A 16 23.81 18.37 -14.06
N THR A 17 24.09 18.13 -15.34
CA THR A 17 25.47 18.11 -15.86
C THR A 17 26.09 19.51 -16.05
N ASN A 18 25.27 20.56 -16.00
CA ASN A 18 25.62 21.94 -16.29
C ASN A 18 25.62 22.76 -14.99
N GLY A 19 26.54 22.44 -14.07
CA GLY A 19 26.70 23.16 -12.82
C GLY A 19 27.07 22.26 -11.65
N ASN A 20 27.04 22.84 -10.45
CA ASN A 20 27.37 22.16 -9.19
C ASN A 20 26.25 22.22 -8.15
N TYR A 21 25.04 22.63 -8.55
CA TYR A 21 23.92 22.70 -7.62
C TYR A 21 23.61 21.34 -6.99
N LYS A 22 23.58 21.31 -5.65
CA LYS A 22 23.26 20.13 -4.85
C LYS A 22 21.84 20.31 -4.32
N ASN A 23 20.88 19.61 -4.93
CA ASN A 23 19.50 19.61 -4.44
C ASN A 23 19.17 18.31 -3.71
N ALA A 24 18.21 18.41 -2.80
CA ALA A 24 17.78 17.34 -1.92
C ALA A 24 17.35 16.10 -2.73
N VAL A 25 16.36 16.24 -3.62
CA VAL A 25 15.84 15.12 -4.41
C VAL A 25 16.89 14.26 -5.11
N THR A 26 17.90 14.87 -5.74
CA THR A 26 18.88 14.10 -6.51
C THR A 26 19.69 13.19 -5.59
N ASN A 27 19.97 13.66 -4.38
CA ASN A 27 20.73 12.97 -3.36
C ASN A 27 19.86 11.95 -2.61
N GLU A 28 18.61 12.28 -2.30
CA GLU A 28 17.64 11.37 -1.70
C GLU A 28 17.32 10.17 -2.61
N LEU A 29 17.11 10.42 -3.91
CA LEU A 29 16.92 9.36 -4.90
C LEU A 29 18.18 8.51 -5.06
N PHE A 30 19.37 9.12 -4.98
CA PHE A 30 20.63 8.38 -5.03
C PHE A 30 20.79 7.46 -3.81
N LEU A 31 20.47 7.96 -2.61
CA LEU A 31 20.43 7.17 -1.37
C LEU A 31 19.49 5.99 -1.51
N GLN A 32 18.24 6.25 -1.90
CA GLN A 32 17.22 5.22 -2.03
C GLN A 32 17.61 4.17 -3.07
N LEU A 33 18.10 4.60 -4.24
CA LEU A 33 18.52 3.68 -5.31
C LEU A 33 19.68 2.79 -4.87
N THR A 34 20.73 3.37 -4.27
CA THR A 34 21.92 2.61 -3.88
C THR A 34 21.62 1.62 -2.77
N ALA A 35 20.86 2.01 -1.75
CA ALA A 35 20.40 1.08 -0.71
C ALA A 35 19.51 -0.04 -1.29
N ALA A 36 18.57 0.31 -2.17
CA ALA A 36 17.66 -0.66 -2.79
C ALA A 36 18.38 -1.64 -3.73
N LEU A 37 19.45 -1.21 -4.41
CA LEU A 37 20.29 -2.08 -5.25
C LEU A 37 21.08 -3.07 -4.41
N HIS A 38 21.70 -2.60 -3.31
CA HIS A 38 22.39 -3.49 -2.38
C HIS A 38 21.44 -4.58 -1.84
N ASN A 39 20.25 -4.20 -1.38
CA ASN A 39 19.23 -5.12 -0.88
C ASN A 39 18.80 -6.20 -1.90
N ARG A 40 19.02 -5.97 -3.20
CA ARG A 40 18.60 -6.86 -4.30
C ARG A 40 19.72 -7.71 -4.89
N ILE A 41 20.98 -7.33 -4.67
CA ILE A 41 22.14 -7.97 -5.30
C ILE A 41 22.91 -8.74 -4.21
N PRO A 42 22.81 -10.07 -4.17
CA PRO A 42 23.51 -10.87 -3.16
C PRO A 42 25.03 -10.61 -3.18
N GLY A 43 25.60 -10.30 -2.01
CA GLY A 43 27.03 -10.06 -1.85
C GLY A 43 27.52 -8.69 -2.34
N ASP A 44 26.65 -7.78 -2.78
CA ASP A 44 27.06 -6.42 -3.13
C ASP A 44 27.64 -5.70 -1.92
N THR A 45 28.75 -5.00 -2.11
CA THR A 45 29.32 -4.08 -1.12
C THR A 45 29.49 -2.66 -1.67
N ALA A 46 29.46 -2.51 -3.00
CA ALA A 46 29.72 -1.24 -3.66
C ALA A 46 28.54 -0.28 -3.55
N TYR A 47 27.30 -0.76 -3.73
CA TYR A 47 26.14 0.10 -3.54
C TYR A 47 25.87 0.38 -2.07
N LEU A 48 26.16 -0.56 -1.18
CA LEU A 48 26.11 -0.32 0.26
C LEU A 48 27.03 0.83 0.68
N GLN A 49 28.29 0.81 0.23
CA GLN A 49 29.24 1.87 0.56
C GLN A 49 28.74 3.22 0.06
N ARG A 50 28.26 3.29 -1.19
CA ARG A 50 27.70 4.53 -1.76
C ARG A 50 26.49 5.05 -0.97
N ALA A 51 25.60 4.16 -0.53
CA ALA A 51 24.44 4.54 0.26
C ALA A 51 24.85 5.10 1.64
N ARG A 52 25.87 4.50 2.27
CA ARG A 52 26.44 4.99 3.54
C ARG A 52 27.12 6.35 3.36
N ASP A 53 27.89 6.53 2.29
CA ASP A 53 28.57 7.79 1.99
C ASP A 53 27.56 8.91 1.71
N GLU A 54 26.52 8.61 0.92
CA GLU A 54 25.41 9.52 0.65
C GLU A 54 24.69 9.92 1.93
N TRP A 55 24.23 8.96 2.75
CA TRP A 55 23.54 9.31 3.99
C TRP A 55 24.43 10.12 4.93
N ASN A 56 25.71 9.75 5.04
CA ASN A 56 26.65 10.48 5.88
C ASN A 56 26.88 11.92 5.39
N TRP A 57 26.90 12.15 4.08
CA TRP A 57 26.97 13.50 3.52
C TRP A 57 25.65 14.25 3.71
N PHE A 58 24.52 13.66 3.34
CA PHE A 58 23.20 14.31 3.36
C PHE A 58 22.83 14.82 4.75
N ARG A 59 23.00 13.98 5.79
CA ARG A 59 22.69 14.37 7.18
C ARG A 59 23.58 15.51 7.71
N ASN A 60 24.75 15.71 7.12
CA ASN A 60 25.72 16.75 7.50
C ASN A 60 25.72 17.95 6.52
N SER A 61 24.94 17.89 5.44
CA SER A 61 24.91 18.91 4.39
C SER A 61 24.29 20.24 4.85
N GLY A 62 23.44 20.19 5.88
CA GLY A 62 22.63 21.31 6.35
C GLY A 62 21.26 21.44 5.67
N MET A 63 20.91 20.58 4.69
CA MET A 63 19.60 20.64 4.02
C MET A 63 18.41 20.33 4.93
N VAL A 64 18.62 19.55 6.01
CA VAL A 64 17.64 19.37 7.09
C VAL A 64 17.71 20.60 7.99
N ASN A 65 16.64 21.39 8.03
CA ASN A 65 16.58 22.61 8.84
C ASN A 65 16.18 22.34 10.30
N THR A 66 16.11 23.42 11.09
CA THR A 66 15.77 23.38 12.52
C THR A 66 14.35 22.92 12.81
N ASP A 67 13.45 22.95 11.81
CA ASP A 67 12.09 22.45 11.90
C ASP A 67 11.98 20.97 11.52
N HIS A 68 13.11 20.30 11.27
CA HIS A 68 13.19 18.91 10.80
C HIS A 68 12.52 18.70 9.43
N LEU A 69 12.55 19.73 8.58
CA LEU A 69 12.15 19.66 7.19
C LEU A 69 13.37 19.79 6.26
N VAL A 70 13.28 19.21 5.08
CA VAL A 70 14.31 19.24 4.04
C VAL A 70 14.03 20.40 3.09
N ASN A 71 14.92 21.39 3.04
CA ASN A 71 14.89 22.45 2.03
C ASN A 71 15.42 21.94 0.68
N ASP A 72 15.16 22.68 -0.39
CA ASP A 72 15.45 22.25 -1.77
C ASP A 72 16.92 21.91 -2.03
N GLY A 73 17.88 22.59 -1.38
CA GLY A 73 19.28 22.36 -1.69
C GLY A 73 20.27 23.28 -0.99
N LEU A 74 21.49 23.32 -1.54
CA LEU A 74 22.59 24.16 -1.08
C LEU A 74 22.87 25.31 -2.05
N ASN A 75 23.13 26.49 -1.51
CA ASN A 75 23.62 27.63 -2.29
C ASN A 75 25.13 27.49 -2.63
N ASP A 76 25.67 28.44 -3.36
CA ASP A 76 27.09 28.43 -3.79
C ASP A 76 28.09 28.51 -2.62
N ALA A 77 27.65 28.95 -1.43
CA ALA A 77 28.43 28.94 -0.20
C ALA A 77 28.31 27.60 0.56
N CYS A 78 27.68 26.58 -0.05
CA CYS A 78 27.41 25.28 0.55
C CYS A 78 26.59 25.35 1.85
N ALA A 79 25.75 26.38 1.99
CA ALA A 79 24.79 26.51 3.06
C ALA A 79 23.39 26.16 2.54
N ASN A 80 22.50 25.75 3.45
CA ASN A 80 21.09 25.55 3.14
C ASN A 80 20.52 26.81 2.45
N ASN A 81 19.88 26.60 1.29
CA ASN A 81 19.38 27.69 0.47
C ASN A 81 18.08 28.34 1.00
N GLY A 82 17.47 27.78 2.04
CA GLY A 82 16.23 28.28 2.64
C GLY A 82 15.00 28.23 1.73
N GLN A 83 15.10 27.56 0.58
CA GLN A 83 14.03 27.43 -0.41
C GLN A 83 12.92 26.49 0.10
N PRO A 84 11.73 26.47 -0.54
CA PRO A 84 10.58 25.73 -0.04
C PRO A 84 10.89 24.27 0.32
N THR A 85 10.26 23.82 1.41
CA THR A 85 10.30 22.44 1.87
C THR A 85 9.21 21.64 1.15
N TRP A 86 9.41 21.40 -0.14
CA TRP A 86 8.47 20.67 -1.01
C TRP A 86 8.13 19.30 -0.41
N THR A 87 6.88 18.83 -0.55
CA THR A 87 6.44 17.61 0.15
C THR A 87 7.26 16.40 -0.28
N TYR A 88 7.63 16.30 -1.56
CA TYR A 88 8.33 15.13 -2.08
C TYR A 88 9.71 14.93 -1.46
N ASN A 89 10.50 16.00 -1.23
CA ASN A 89 11.79 15.88 -0.54
C ASN A 89 11.61 15.25 0.84
N GLN A 90 10.51 15.59 1.52
CA GLN A 90 10.21 15.05 2.84
C GLN A 90 9.92 13.56 2.83
N GLY A 91 9.48 12.97 1.71
CA GLY A 91 9.06 11.57 1.65
C GLY A 91 10.08 10.68 0.96
N VAL A 92 10.77 11.18 -0.07
CA VAL A 92 11.83 10.43 -0.74
C VAL A 92 12.94 10.11 0.25
N ILE A 93 13.31 11.04 1.13
CA ILE A 93 14.27 10.76 2.20
C ILE A 93 13.80 9.66 3.16
N LEU A 94 12.51 9.59 3.52
CA LEU A 94 11.95 8.53 4.38
C LEU A 94 12.07 7.16 3.69
N GLY A 95 11.78 7.12 2.39
CA GLY A 95 11.96 5.92 1.57
C GLY A 95 13.43 5.49 1.50
N GLY A 96 14.35 6.44 1.33
CA GLY A 96 15.80 6.19 1.31
C GLY A 96 16.33 5.65 2.64
N LEU A 97 15.96 6.29 3.75
CA LEU A 97 16.33 5.85 5.10
C LEU A 97 15.76 4.46 5.43
N THR A 98 14.54 4.18 5.01
CA THR A 98 13.90 2.86 5.18
C THR A 98 14.65 1.77 4.40
N GLU A 99 15.04 2.04 3.15
CA GLU A 99 15.85 1.07 2.37
C GLU A 99 17.26 0.89 2.96
N LEU A 100 17.89 1.97 3.45
CA LEU A 100 19.20 1.86 4.10
C LEU A 100 19.13 1.11 5.44
N TYR A 101 18.03 1.25 6.19
CA TYR A 101 17.77 0.42 7.37
C TYR A 101 17.74 -1.07 7.00
N ARG A 102 16.99 -1.43 5.96
CA ARG A 102 16.94 -2.82 5.47
C ARG A 102 18.31 -3.36 5.05
N ALA A 103 19.16 -2.49 4.49
CA ALA A 103 20.51 -2.82 4.07
C ALA A 103 21.50 -3.01 5.22
N THR A 104 21.24 -2.42 6.39
CA THR A 104 22.27 -2.30 7.44
C THR A 104 21.84 -2.84 8.80
N GLY A 105 20.54 -2.94 9.07
CA GLY A 105 19.98 -3.21 10.38
C GLY A 105 20.11 -2.04 11.37
N ASP A 106 20.59 -0.88 10.95
CA ASP A 106 20.84 0.26 11.85
C ASP A 106 19.54 1.00 12.21
N ALA A 107 18.99 0.69 13.38
CA ALA A 107 17.73 1.27 13.87
C ALA A 107 17.75 2.80 14.01
N THR A 108 18.93 3.44 14.11
CA THR A 108 19.02 4.91 14.19
C THR A 108 18.50 5.61 12.93
N LEU A 109 18.50 4.91 11.79
CA LEU A 109 17.92 5.39 10.54
C LEU A 109 16.39 5.54 10.64
N LEU A 110 15.71 4.58 11.29
CA LEU A 110 14.28 4.67 11.53
C LEU A 110 13.94 5.73 12.58
N THR A 111 14.77 5.91 13.61
CA THR A 111 14.62 7.03 14.56
C THR A 111 14.69 8.38 13.86
N THR A 112 15.66 8.54 12.96
CA THR A 112 15.82 9.77 12.17
C THR A 112 14.63 9.97 11.23
N ALA A 113 14.22 8.92 10.50
CA ALA A 113 13.07 8.96 9.61
C ALA A 113 11.78 9.33 10.36
N ARG A 114 11.57 8.82 11.59
CA ARG A 114 10.43 9.22 12.43
C ARG A 114 10.46 10.70 12.78
N THR A 115 11.63 11.23 13.15
CA THR A 115 11.76 12.66 13.47
C THR A 115 11.35 13.55 12.28
N LEU A 116 11.79 13.19 11.07
CA LEU A 116 11.42 13.91 9.83
C LEU A 116 9.93 13.74 9.48
N ALA A 117 9.39 12.53 9.66
CA ALA A 117 7.99 12.23 9.40
C ALA A 117 7.04 12.93 10.40
N ASP A 118 7.37 12.96 11.68
CA ASP A 118 6.59 13.66 12.73
C ASP A 118 6.48 15.16 12.42
N ALA A 119 7.58 15.78 11.96
CA ALA A 119 7.59 17.18 11.56
C ALA A 119 6.81 17.43 10.26
N SER A 120 7.07 16.64 9.21
CA SER A 120 6.46 16.87 7.89
C SER A 120 4.95 16.56 7.86
N THR A 121 4.48 15.56 8.62
CA THR A 121 3.05 15.21 8.71
C THR A 121 2.19 16.25 9.41
N THR A 122 2.81 17.16 10.18
CA THR A 122 2.11 18.23 10.91
C THR A 122 2.28 19.59 10.26
N ARG A 123 3.49 19.91 9.80
CA ARG A 123 3.84 21.24 9.28
C ARG A 123 3.45 21.50 7.83
N LEU A 124 3.32 20.45 7.01
CA LEU A 124 2.94 20.58 5.59
C LEU A 124 1.46 20.26 5.37
N THR A 125 0.58 20.82 6.21
CA THR A 125 -0.85 20.56 6.15
C THR A 125 -1.69 21.84 6.14
N SER A 126 -2.88 21.75 5.55
CA SER A 126 -3.92 22.76 5.59
C SER A 126 -5.22 22.09 6.02
N GLY A 127 -5.76 22.47 7.17
CA GLY A 127 -6.94 21.81 7.74
C GLY A 127 -6.70 20.33 8.10
N GLY A 128 -5.46 19.96 8.46
CA GLY A 128 -5.06 18.59 8.78
C GLY A 128 -4.82 17.70 7.56
N VAL A 129 -4.90 18.23 6.34
CA VAL A 129 -4.65 17.50 5.09
C VAL A 129 -3.37 17.99 4.44
N LEU A 130 -2.55 17.05 3.94
CA LEU A 130 -1.29 17.37 3.25
C LEU A 130 -1.51 18.41 2.14
N ARG A 131 -0.67 19.45 2.14
CA ARG A 131 -0.72 20.54 1.17
C ARG A 131 0.68 20.90 0.69
N GLU A 132 0.81 21.14 -0.61
CA GLU A 132 2.06 21.59 -1.20
C GLU A 132 2.32 23.09 -0.91
N PRO A 133 3.53 23.49 -0.49
CA PRO A 133 4.04 24.84 -0.67
C PRO A 133 3.71 25.43 -2.06
N GLY A 134 2.83 26.43 -2.09
CA GLY A 134 2.43 27.06 -3.35
C GLY A 134 1.52 26.18 -4.23
N GLU A 135 0.77 25.26 -3.63
CA GLU A 135 -0.21 24.40 -4.33
C GLU A 135 -1.07 25.19 -5.33
N ASP A 136 -1.02 24.79 -6.60
CA ASP A 136 -1.74 25.40 -7.72
C ASP A 136 -2.89 24.50 -8.23
N ASP A 137 -3.70 25.04 -9.13
CA ASP A 137 -4.90 24.37 -9.68
C ASP A 137 -4.54 23.40 -10.84
N SER A 138 -3.26 23.23 -11.18
CA SER A 138 -2.78 22.45 -12.34
C SER A 138 -2.39 21.03 -11.97
N CYS A 139 -2.82 20.06 -12.79
CA CYS A 139 -2.43 18.66 -12.63
C CYS A 139 -1.32 18.19 -13.57
N THR A 140 -0.73 19.09 -14.36
CA THR A 140 0.36 18.76 -15.31
C THR A 140 1.72 19.29 -14.87
N SER A 141 1.78 20.06 -13.77
CA SER A 141 3.03 20.53 -13.19
C SER A 141 3.78 19.39 -12.47
N ASP A 142 5.07 19.56 -12.26
CA ASP A 142 5.84 18.66 -11.37
C ASP A 142 5.21 18.63 -9.97
N GLY A 143 4.77 19.80 -9.48
CA GLY A 143 4.12 19.99 -8.17
C GLY A 143 2.92 19.08 -7.93
N ALA A 144 2.12 18.83 -8.96
CA ALA A 144 0.97 17.93 -8.89
C ALA A 144 1.33 16.49 -8.48
N SER A 145 2.58 16.07 -8.71
CA SER A 145 3.09 14.72 -8.41
C SER A 145 3.76 14.61 -7.02
N PHE A 146 4.06 15.74 -6.38
CA PHE A 146 4.91 15.78 -5.19
C PHE A 146 4.27 15.15 -3.95
N LYS A 147 2.96 15.35 -3.76
CA LYS A 147 2.21 14.75 -2.65
C LYS A 147 2.16 13.22 -2.75
N GLY A 148 2.08 12.68 -3.96
CA GLY A 148 2.17 11.24 -4.20
C GLY A 148 3.51 10.64 -3.78
N ALA A 149 4.60 11.27 -4.22
CA ALA A 149 5.95 10.86 -3.82
C ALA A 149 6.12 10.92 -2.29
N TYR A 150 5.56 11.93 -1.64
CA TYR A 150 5.54 12.02 -0.18
C TYR A 150 4.78 10.86 0.47
N ALA A 151 3.52 10.66 0.08
CA ALA A 151 2.68 9.60 0.63
C ALA A 151 3.31 8.21 0.45
N ARG A 152 3.93 7.95 -0.69
CA ARG A 152 4.65 6.69 -0.98
C ARG A 152 5.81 6.47 -0.01
N GLY A 153 6.62 7.49 0.24
CA GLY A 153 7.75 7.43 1.17
C GLY A 153 7.30 7.24 2.61
N LEU A 154 6.31 8.01 3.05
CA LEU A 154 5.71 7.90 4.37
C LEU A 154 5.08 6.51 4.59
N GLY A 155 4.36 5.98 3.59
CA GLY A 155 3.78 4.65 3.63
C GLY A 155 4.82 3.54 3.79
N ARG A 156 5.98 3.65 3.12
CA ARG A 156 7.10 2.69 3.29
C ARG A 156 7.67 2.72 4.70
N LEU A 157 7.92 3.91 5.24
CA LEU A 157 8.37 4.05 6.63
C LEU A 157 7.32 3.48 7.58
N ASN A 158 6.05 3.84 7.40
CA ASN A 158 4.95 3.38 8.23
C ASN A 158 4.85 1.85 8.25
N ALA A 159 4.99 1.19 7.11
CA ALA A 159 4.98 -0.27 7.01
C ALA A 159 6.19 -0.93 7.69
N GLN A 160 7.33 -0.24 7.77
CA GLN A 160 8.53 -0.73 8.43
C GLN A 160 8.46 -0.59 9.97
N LEU A 161 7.64 0.34 10.47
CA LEU A 161 7.47 0.61 11.90
C LEU A 161 6.37 -0.29 12.49
N PRO A 162 6.62 -0.98 13.62
CA PRO A 162 5.67 -1.95 14.17
C PRO A 162 4.37 -1.33 14.70
N ASP A 163 4.40 -0.05 15.06
CA ASP A 163 3.27 0.71 15.61
C ASP A 163 2.49 1.48 14.54
N HIS A 164 2.94 1.47 13.28
CA HIS A 164 2.28 2.14 12.16
C HIS A 164 1.77 3.56 12.48
N PRO A 165 2.62 4.45 13.03
CA PRO A 165 2.17 5.72 13.64
C PRO A 165 1.61 6.72 12.64
N TYR A 166 1.89 6.56 11.34
CA TYR A 166 1.47 7.47 10.27
C TYR A 166 0.24 7.00 9.51
N ALA A 167 -0.29 5.83 9.85
CA ALA A 167 -1.53 5.33 9.27
C ALA A 167 -2.71 6.31 9.42
N PRO A 168 -2.95 6.93 10.60
CA PRO A 168 -4.05 7.89 10.76
C PRO A 168 -3.95 9.10 9.83
N ALA A 169 -2.74 9.62 9.60
CA ALA A 169 -2.51 10.73 8.69
C ALA A 169 -2.82 10.34 7.23
N LEU A 170 -2.26 9.21 6.77
CA LEU A 170 -2.49 8.67 5.42
C LEU A 170 -3.99 8.39 5.18
N THR A 171 -4.69 7.77 6.13
CA THR A 171 -6.13 7.52 6.05
C THR A 171 -6.93 8.83 6.02
N THR A 172 -6.56 9.82 6.84
CA THR A 172 -7.24 11.13 6.86
C THR A 172 -7.11 11.84 5.51
N TRP A 173 -5.92 11.85 4.93
CA TRP A 173 -5.69 12.46 3.63
C TRP A 173 -6.42 11.73 2.51
N ALA A 174 -6.39 10.39 2.51
CA ALA A 174 -7.09 9.57 1.53
C ALA A 174 -8.61 9.79 1.57
N ASN A 175 -9.20 9.80 2.76
CA ASN A 175 -10.61 10.08 2.95
C ASN A 175 -10.98 11.50 2.52
N SER A 176 -10.14 12.49 2.80
CA SER A 176 -10.39 13.87 2.37
C SER A 176 -10.31 14.00 0.85
N ALA A 177 -9.28 13.45 0.21
CA ALA A 177 -9.15 13.45 -1.25
C ALA A 177 -10.36 12.77 -1.91
N TYR A 178 -10.78 11.61 -1.40
CA TYR A 178 -11.97 10.89 -1.88
C TYR A 178 -13.24 11.74 -1.75
N ALA A 179 -13.44 12.40 -0.61
CA ALA A 179 -14.67 13.13 -0.32
C ALA A 179 -14.73 14.52 -0.96
N LYS A 180 -13.59 15.17 -1.22
CA LYS A 180 -13.52 16.60 -1.51
C LYS A 180 -12.76 16.97 -2.78
N ASP A 181 -11.97 16.07 -3.34
CA ASP A 181 -11.09 16.34 -4.47
C ASP A 181 -11.25 15.31 -5.59
N ARG A 182 -12.46 14.76 -5.71
CA ARG A 182 -12.84 13.73 -6.68
C ARG A 182 -14.08 14.19 -7.44
N ASN A 183 -14.06 14.08 -8.76
CA ASN A 183 -15.20 14.42 -9.61
C ASN A 183 -16.13 13.19 -9.84
N PRO A 184 -17.30 13.34 -10.49
CA PRO A 184 -18.22 12.23 -10.76
C PRO A 184 -17.67 11.12 -11.67
N LEU A 185 -16.52 11.32 -12.31
CA LEU A 185 -15.80 10.31 -13.11
C LEU A 185 -14.66 9.66 -12.32
N ASP A 186 -14.60 9.89 -11.01
CA ASP A 186 -13.60 9.34 -10.11
C ASP A 186 -12.17 9.81 -10.37
N GLN A 187 -12.02 10.97 -11.02
CA GLN A 187 -10.73 11.63 -11.23
C GLN A 187 -10.45 12.62 -10.12
N TYR A 188 -9.18 12.71 -9.74
CA TYR A 188 -8.73 13.55 -8.62
C TYR A 188 -8.08 14.86 -9.07
N GLY A 189 -8.29 15.92 -8.29
CA GLY A 189 -7.64 17.21 -8.46
C GLY A 189 -6.35 17.35 -7.62
N PRO A 190 -5.80 18.58 -7.53
CA PRO A 190 -4.62 18.86 -6.73
C PRO A 190 -4.95 19.19 -5.27
N HIS A 191 -6.19 19.52 -4.89
CA HIS A 191 -6.54 20.04 -3.57
C HIS A 191 -7.26 19.00 -2.69
N TRP A 192 -6.51 18.10 -2.08
CA TRP A 192 -7.06 17.04 -1.21
C TRP A 192 -7.92 17.56 -0.03
N ALA A 193 -7.76 18.83 0.37
CA ALA A 193 -8.60 19.48 1.39
C ALA A 193 -9.94 20.04 0.85
N GLY A 194 -10.15 19.99 -0.47
CA GLY A 194 -11.21 20.65 -1.22
C GLY A 194 -10.74 21.96 -1.86
N GLY A 195 -11.21 22.25 -3.07
CA GLY A 195 -10.86 23.45 -3.83
C GLY A 195 -11.13 23.29 -5.33
N PRO A 196 -11.07 24.36 -6.13
CA PRO A 196 -11.12 24.26 -7.58
C PRO A 196 -9.81 23.70 -8.13
N GLY A 197 -9.85 22.85 -9.15
CA GLY A 197 -8.64 22.36 -9.79
C GLY A 197 -8.95 21.59 -11.07
N SER A 198 -7.94 21.47 -11.93
CA SER A 198 -7.99 20.57 -13.08
C SER A 198 -7.81 19.11 -12.63
N THR A 199 -7.97 18.16 -13.56
CA THR A 199 -7.66 16.75 -13.33
C THR A 199 -6.77 16.26 -14.46
N ASP A 200 -5.61 15.70 -14.15
CA ASP A 200 -4.69 15.13 -15.14
C ASP A 200 -3.68 14.16 -14.48
N TYR A 201 -2.70 13.68 -15.24
CA TYR A 201 -1.78 12.60 -14.89
C TYR A 201 -1.05 12.79 -13.56
N GLY A 202 -0.61 14.01 -13.22
CA GLY A 202 0.14 14.27 -11.98
C GLY A 202 -0.73 14.04 -10.75
N CYS A 203 -1.94 14.61 -10.77
CA CYS A 203 -2.91 14.42 -9.68
C CYS A 203 -3.40 12.97 -9.57
N GLN A 204 -3.63 12.29 -10.71
CA GLN A 204 -4.05 10.88 -10.67
C GLN A 204 -2.97 9.99 -10.06
N GLN A 205 -1.70 10.19 -10.45
CA GLN A 205 -0.59 9.47 -9.86
C GLN A 205 -0.45 9.78 -8.36
N SER A 206 -0.59 11.05 -7.97
CA SER A 206 -0.54 11.45 -6.56
C SER A 206 -1.64 10.80 -5.72
N ALA A 207 -2.89 10.83 -6.19
CA ALA A 207 -4.01 10.21 -5.50
C ALA A 207 -3.84 8.68 -5.41
N LEU A 208 -3.38 8.03 -6.48
CA LEU A 208 -3.13 6.59 -6.47
C LEU A 208 -2.07 6.19 -5.45
N ASP A 209 -0.96 6.93 -5.37
CA ASP A 209 0.08 6.69 -4.36
C ASP A 209 -0.45 6.87 -2.94
N LEU A 210 -1.27 7.88 -2.71
CA LEU A 210 -1.92 8.11 -1.42
C LEU A 210 -2.83 6.94 -1.04
N LEU A 211 -3.70 6.50 -1.95
CA LEU A 211 -4.62 5.39 -1.72
C LEU A 211 -3.87 4.08 -1.44
N ASN A 212 -2.79 3.81 -2.17
CA ASN A 212 -1.92 2.66 -1.92
C ASN A 212 -1.22 2.76 -0.56
N ALA A 213 -0.72 3.94 -0.19
CA ALA A 213 -0.05 4.15 1.09
C ALA A 213 -1.01 4.06 2.28
N ALA A 214 -2.22 4.63 2.16
CA ALA A 214 -3.27 4.54 3.17
C ALA A 214 -3.79 3.10 3.32
N GLY A 215 -3.93 2.37 2.21
CA GLY A 215 -4.23 0.94 2.24
C GLY A 215 -3.12 0.12 2.90
N GLY A 216 -1.86 0.55 2.84
CA GLY A 216 -0.73 -0.16 3.45
C GLY A 216 -0.53 0.07 4.95
N GLY A 217 -1.22 1.04 5.58
CA GLY A 217 -0.98 1.46 6.96
C GLY A 217 -1.99 1.00 8.01
N THR A 218 -3.20 0.60 7.60
CA THR A 218 -4.21 0.00 8.47
C THR A 218 -4.77 -1.25 7.80
N GLY A 219 -4.21 -2.43 8.09
CA GLY A 219 -4.85 -3.71 7.74
C GLY A 219 -5.52 -3.75 6.37
N GLY A 220 -4.85 -3.22 5.33
CA GLY A 220 -5.37 -3.28 3.98
C GLY A 220 -5.27 -4.70 3.49
N LEU A 221 -6.42 -5.30 3.32
CA LEU A 221 -6.60 -6.67 2.87
C LEU A 221 -5.87 -6.89 1.54
N ALA A 222 -4.74 -7.60 1.58
CA ALA A 222 -4.01 -8.01 0.40
C ALA A 222 -4.58 -9.33 -0.13
N LEU A 223 -4.90 -9.38 -1.43
CA LEU A 223 -5.36 -10.61 -2.08
C LEU A 223 -4.26 -11.67 -2.01
N LEU A 224 -4.60 -12.85 -1.53
CA LEU A 224 -3.67 -13.96 -1.44
C LEU A 224 -3.55 -14.70 -2.79
N PRO A 225 -2.33 -15.07 -3.23
CA PRO A 225 -2.17 -15.91 -4.40
C PRO A 225 -2.73 -17.30 -4.14
N ARG A 226 -3.52 -17.81 -5.08
CA ARG A 226 -4.19 -19.12 -4.99
C ARG A 226 -3.32 -20.30 -5.39
N THR A 227 -2.05 -20.05 -5.70
CA THR A 227 -1.08 -21.09 -6.06
C THR A 227 -0.98 -22.14 -4.94
N GLY A 228 -1.25 -23.40 -5.29
CA GLY A 228 -1.19 -24.53 -4.36
C GLY A 228 -2.41 -24.67 -3.45
N TRP A 229 -3.47 -23.88 -3.66
CA TRP A 229 -4.72 -24.05 -2.92
C TRP A 229 -5.49 -25.28 -3.40
N SER A 230 -6.33 -25.82 -2.53
CA SER A 230 -7.30 -26.86 -2.91
C SER A 230 -8.65 -26.59 -2.26
N ALA A 231 -9.71 -27.16 -2.83
CA ALA A 231 -11.06 -27.00 -2.30
C ALA A 231 -11.86 -28.30 -2.33
N SER A 232 -12.78 -28.43 -1.38
CA SER A 232 -13.78 -29.50 -1.30
C SER A 232 -15.13 -28.93 -0.91
N ALA A 233 -16.20 -29.69 -1.17
CA ALA A 233 -17.56 -29.27 -0.86
C ALA A 233 -18.39 -30.43 -0.33
N SER A 234 -19.48 -30.13 0.38
CA SER A 234 -20.43 -31.13 0.88
C SER A 234 -21.21 -31.83 -0.24
N ALA A 235 -21.37 -31.17 -1.38
CA ALA A 235 -22.02 -31.68 -2.58
C ALA A 235 -21.45 -30.97 -3.82
N THR A 236 -21.53 -31.63 -4.97
CA THR A 236 -21.02 -31.11 -6.26
C THR A 236 -21.97 -31.52 -7.38
N GLY A 237 -22.32 -30.58 -8.26
CA GLY A 237 -23.12 -30.84 -9.45
C GLY A 237 -22.29 -31.17 -10.67
N GLY A 238 -22.30 -32.43 -11.13
CA GLY A 238 -21.69 -32.82 -12.41
C GLY A 238 -20.23 -32.38 -12.56
N GLY A 239 -19.94 -31.62 -13.62
CA GLY A 239 -18.60 -31.07 -13.92
C GLY A 239 -18.22 -29.80 -13.16
N ASP A 240 -19.13 -29.22 -12.36
CA ASP A 240 -18.90 -28.00 -11.60
C ASP A 240 -18.12 -28.32 -10.30
N VAL A 241 -16.91 -28.86 -10.44
CA VAL A 241 -16.08 -29.33 -9.31
C VAL A 241 -15.53 -28.18 -8.46
N ALA A 242 -15.24 -28.46 -7.19
CA ALA A 242 -14.78 -27.44 -6.22
C ALA A 242 -13.50 -26.71 -6.64
N ALA A 243 -12.62 -27.36 -7.43
CA ALA A 243 -11.39 -26.76 -7.93
C ALA A 243 -11.64 -25.54 -8.84
N ASN A 244 -12.79 -25.48 -9.51
CA ASN A 244 -13.15 -24.37 -10.38
C ASN A 244 -13.28 -23.04 -9.62
N MET A 245 -13.52 -23.06 -8.29
CA MET A 245 -13.54 -21.82 -7.48
C MET A 245 -12.18 -21.11 -7.41
N LEU A 246 -11.11 -21.79 -7.82
CA LEU A 246 -9.72 -21.38 -7.57
C LEU A 246 -8.91 -21.17 -8.86
N ASP A 247 -9.51 -21.38 -10.04
CA ASP A 247 -8.79 -21.44 -11.31
C ASP A 247 -8.62 -20.08 -12.01
N GLY A 248 -9.38 -19.04 -11.61
CA GLY A 248 -9.31 -17.71 -12.21
C GLY A 248 -10.01 -17.59 -13.56
N VAL A 249 -10.86 -18.55 -13.90
CA VAL A 249 -11.60 -18.61 -15.15
C VAL A 249 -13.05 -18.22 -14.91
N ALA A 250 -13.42 -17.00 -15.29
CA ALA A 250 -14.78 -16.48 -15.13
C ALA A 250 -15.91 -17.32 -15.79
N GLY A 251 -15.55 -18.26 -16.66
CA GLY A 251 -16.47 -19.20 -17.31
C GLY A 251 -16.65 -20.55 -16.62
N SER A 252 -15.86 -20.87 -15.59
CA SER A 252 -16.00 -22.09 -14.78
C SER A 252 -16.65 -21.73 -13.42
N ARG A 253 -17.19 -22.75 -12.74
CA ARG A 253 -17.71 -22.59 -11.37
C ARG A 253 -17.73 -23.92 -10.64
N TRP A 254 -17.75 -23.86 -9.32
CA TRP A 254 -18.33 -24.93 -8.52
C TRP A 254 -19.83 -24.69 -8.34
N SER A 255 -20.63 -25.77 -8.26
CA SER A 255 -22.03 -25.70 -7.85
C SER A 255 -22.44 -26.87 -6.96
N SER A 256 -23.41 -26.63 -6.08
CA SER A 256 -23.99 -27.63 -5.18
C SER A 256 -24.76 -28.74 -5.92
N GLY A 257 -25.09 -28.54 -7.20
CA GLY A 257 -25.89 -29.47 -8.01
C GLY A 257 -27.34 -29.65 -7.56
N THR A 258 -27.75 -28.93 -6.51
CA THR A 258 -29.03 -29.11 -5.82
C THR A 258 -29.50 -27.77 -5.22
N PRO A 259 -30.82 -27.57 -5.01
CA PRO A 259 -31.35 -26.39 -4.35
C PRO A 259 -30.66 -26.10 -3.01
N MET A 260 -30.53 -24.82 -2.65
CA MET A 260 -29.90 -24.42 -1.39
C MET A 260 -30.65 -24.96 -0.18
N ALA A 261 -29.92 -25.65 0.68
CA ALA A 261 -30.40 -26.12 1.97
C ALA A 261 -29.36 -25.80 3.05
N PRO A 262 -29.80 -25.41 4.27
CA PRO A 262 -28.90 -25.12 5.37
C PRO A 262 -27.96 -26.30 5.64
N GLY A 263 -26.67 -26.01 5.80
CA GLY A 263 -25.64 -27.01 6.08
C GLY A 263 -24.79 -27.41 4.86
N GLN A 264 -25.17 -26.99 3.64
CA GLN A 264 -24.26 -27.09 2.50
C GLN A 264 -22.99 -26.28 2.77
N SER A 265 -21.82 -26.83 2.44
CA SER A 265 -20.54 -26.21 2.79
C SER A 265 -19.47 -26.36 1.73
N VAL A 266 -18.56 -25.39 1.69
CA VAL A 266 -17.27 -25.50 0.99
C VAL A 266 -16.12 -25.34 1.98
N THR A 267 -15.00 -26.01 1.73
CA THR A 267 -13.75 -25.87 2.49
C THR A 267 -12.61 -25.60 1.52
N VAL A 268 -11.82 -24.56 1.81
CA VAL A 268 -10.64 -24.15 1.03
C VAL A 268 -9.39 -24.29 1.90
N ASP A 269 -8.40 -25.04 1.42
CA ASP A 269 -7.04 -25.09 1.98
C ASP A 269 -6.16 -24.08 1.23
N THR A 270 -5.64 -23.07 1.94
CA THR A 270 -4.76 -22.03 1.39
C THR A 270 -3.28 -22.43 1.33
N GLY A 271 -2.96 -23.70 1.66
CA GLY A 271 -1.64 -24.32 1.56
C GLY A 271 -0.67 -24.00 2.70
N ALA A 272 -0.89 -22.92 3.46
CA ALA A 272 -0.05 -22.55 4.59
C ALA A 272 -0.82 -21.72 5.63
N VAL A 273 -0.44 -21.86 6.90
CA VAL A 273 -0.99 -21.01 7.98
C VAL A 273 -0.51 -19.57 7.78
N ARG A 274 -1.46 -18.65 7.64
CA ARG A 274 -1.20 -17.21 7.49
C ARG A 274 -2.36 -16.38 8.05
N PRO A 275 -2.18 -15.08 8.31
CA PRO A 275 -3.28 -14.20 8.68
C PRO A 275 -4.34 -14.17 7.56
N LEU A 276 -5.61 -14.28 7.94
CA LEU A 276 -6.77 -14.10 7.06
C LEU A 276 -7.74 -13.13 7.75
N ALA A 277 -8.30 -12.20 6.98
CA ALA A 277 -9.23 -11.18 7.49
C ALA A 277 -10.43 -10.90 6.57
N ARG A 278 -10.41 -11.36 5.32
CA ARG A 278 -11.58 -11.33 4.41
C ARG A 278 -11.61 -12.54 3.50
N ILE A 279 -12.83 -12.92 3.11
CA ILE A 279 -13.07 -13.73 1.90
C ILE A 279 -14.06 -13.06 0.97
N THR A 280 -14.00 -13.41 -0.32
CA THR A 280 -15.08 -13.15 -1.27
C THR A 280 -15.49 -14.43 -1.95
N MET A 281 -16.81 -14.60 -2.15
CA MET A 281 -17.40 -15.65 -2.96
C MET A 281 -18.18 -14.98 -4.08
N ASP A 282 -17.73 -15.14 -5.31
CA ASP A 282 -18.38 -14.57 -6.50
C ASP A 282 -19.09 -15.67 -7.29
N SER A 283 -20.41 -15.56 -7.45
CA SER A 283 -21.21 -16.46 -8.28
C SER A 283 -21.14 -16.13 -9.79
N GLY A 284 -20.39 -15.09 -10.17
CA GLY A 284 -20.13 -14.72 -11.56
C GLY A 284 -21.40 -14.52 -12.37
N GLY A 285 -21.46 -15.14 -13.56
CA GLY A 285 -22.66 -15.11 -14.42
C GLY A 285 -23.91 -15.78 -13.82
N SER A 286 -23.77 -16.51 -12.70
CA SER A 286 -24.87 -17.19 -12.01
C SER A 286 -25.44 -16.29 -10.90
N ALA A 287 -25.90 -15.09 -11.25
CA ALA A 287 -26.12 -14.00 -10.30
C ALA A 287 -27.13 -14.28 -9.17
N ASN A 288 -27.95 -15.33 -9.27
CA ASN A 288 -28.89 -15.75 -8.23
C ASN A 288 -28.39 -16.93 -7.38
N ASP A 289 -27.25 -17.52 -7.71
CA ASP A 289 -26.71 -18.72 -7.07
C ASP A 289 -25.81 -18.41 -5.85
N TYR A 290 -25.88 -17.20 -5.29
CA TYR A 290 -25.10 -16.81 -4.10
C TYR A 290 -25.66 -17.38 -2.79
N ALA A 291 -24.81 -17.61 -1.79
CA ALA A 291 -25.23 -18.08 -0.47
C ALA A 291 -26.24 -17.11 0.19
N ARG A 292 -27.48 -17.57 0.46
CA ARG A 292 -28.52 -16.75 1.12
C ARG A 292 -28.22 -16.40 2.58
N GLY A 293 -27.50 -17.29 3.25
CA GLY A 293 -26.97 -17.09 4.60
C GLY A 293 -25.64 -17.80 4.69
N TYR A 294 -24.74 -17.35 5.55
CA TYR A 294 -23.43 -17.99 5.71
C TYR A 294 -22.93 -17.94 7.16
N GLN A 295 -22.11 -18.92 7.50
CA GLN A 295 -21.18 -18.92 8.63
C GLN A 295 -19.78 -19.24 8.10
N VAL A 296 -18.79 -18.47 8.52
CA VAL A 296 -17.37 -18.68 8.15
C VAL A 296 -16.61 -19.20 9.35
N PHE A 297 -15.83 -20.25 9.15
CA PHE A 297 -14.96 -20.86 10.15
C PHE A 297 -13.53 -20.90 9.64
N LEU A 298 -12.58 -20.78 10.55
CA LEU A 298 -11.15 -20.83 10.25
C LEU A 298 -10.49 -21.96 11.04
N SER A 299 -9.50 -22.61 10.45
CA SER A 299 -8.76 -23.68 11.10
C SER A 299 -7.29 -23.72 10.66
N THR A 300 -6.39 -24.12 11.55
CA THR A 300 -4.98 -24.38 11.22
C THR A 300 -4.73 -25.83 10.80
N ASP A 301 -5.60 -26.76 11.20
CA ASP A 301 -5.42 -28.21 11.02
C ASP A 301 -6.49 -28.88 10.12
N GLY A 302 -7.55 -28.16 9.76
CA GLY A 302 -8.66 -28.65 8.93
C GLY A 302 -9.66 -29.54 9.67
N ALA A 303 -9.41 -29.85 10.94
CA ALA A 303 -10.22 -30.71 11.79
C ALA A 303 -10.94 -29.93 12.89
N SER A 304 -10.24 -28.98 13.52
CA SER A 304 -10.69 -28.18 14.64
C SER A 304 -11.10 -26.79 14.14
N TRP A 305 -12.40 -26.46 14.20
CA TRP A 305 -12.96 -25.25 13.57
C TRP A 305 -13.38 -24.15 14.54
N GLY A 306 -13.55 -24.46 15.83
CA GLY A 306 -14.03 -23.49 16.82
C GLY A 306 -15.40 -22.90 16.48
N SER A 307 -15.65 -21.68 16.95
CA SER A 307 -16.84 -20.90 16.60
C SER A 307 -16.69 -20.18 15.26
N ALA A 308 -17.82 -19.83 14.63
CA ALA A 308 -17.80 -19.02 13.43
C ALA A 308 -17.13 -17.66 13.70
N VAL A 309 -16.23 -17.26 12.80
CA VAL A 309 -15.55 -15.96 12.84
C VAL A 309 -16.40 -14.84 12.23
N ALA A 310 -17.36 -15.20 11.37
CA ALA A 310 -18.37 -14.31 10.82
C ALA A 310 -19.65 -15.07 10.48
N THR A 311 -20.78 -14.38 10.54
CA THR A 311 -22.09 -14.87 10.13
C THR A 311 -22.85 -13.76 9.42
N GLY A 312 -23.64 -14.06 8.40
CA GLY A 312 -24.40 -13.04 7.70
C GLY A 312 -25.30 -13.59 6.59
N SER A 313 -25.81 -12.69 5.75
CA SER A 313 -26.65 -13.01 4.60
C SER A 313 -26.02 -12.45 3.33
N GLY A 314 -26.12 -13.19 2.23
CA GLY A 314 -25.77 -12.68 0.90
C GLY A 314 -26.93 -11.91 0.30
N THR A 315 -26.62 -10.85 -0.46
CA THR A 315 -27.61 -9.99 -1.13
C THR A 315 -27.38 -9.88 -2.64
N GLY A 316 -26.39 -10.59 -3.18
CA GLY A 316 -26.02 -10.54 -4.59
C GLY A 316 -24.90 -11.51 -4.93
N ALA A 317 -24.54 -11.57 -6.20
CA ALA A 317 -23.57 -12.51 -6.77
C ALA A 317 -22.21 -12.48 -6.07
N LEU A 318 -21.74 -11.29 -5.69
CA LEU A 318 -20.51 -11.10 -4.90
C LEU A 318 -20.87 -11.01 -3.42
N VAL A 319 -20.46 -12.02 -2.65
CA VAL A 319 -20.55 -12.03 -1.19
C VAL A 319 -19.17 -11.74 -0.62
N THR A 320 -19.01 -10.58 0.02
CA THR A 320 -17.81 -10.20 0.77
C THR A 320 -18.04 -10.44 2.26
N VAL A 321 -17.10 -11.11 2.92
CA VAL A 321 -17.17 -11.39 4.35
C VAL A 321 -15.89 -10.91 5.02
N ASP A 322 -16.02 -9.90 5.87
CA ASP A 322 -14.96 -9.39 6.74
C ASP A 322 -15.02 -10.04 8.13
N PHE A 323 -13.86 -10.31 8.71
CA PHE A 323 -13.73 -10.82 10.08
C PHE A 323 -12.42 -10.35 10.72
N PRO A 324 -12.33 -10.34 12.07
CA PRO A 324 -11.06 -10.05 12.74
C PRO A 324 -9.95 -10.97 12.26
N ALA A 325 -8.78 -10.41 11.95
CA ALA A 325 -7.64 -11.15 11.42
C ALA A 325 -7.26 -12.33 12.32
N ARG A 326 -7.15 -13.53 11.75
CA ARG A 326 -6.71 -14.74 12.46
C ARG A 326 -5.79 -15.59 11.60
N SER A 327 -4.75 -16.15 12.21
CA SER A 327 -3.87 -17.12 11.53
C SER A 327 -4.61 -18.43 11.30
N ALA A 328 -4.74 -18.83 10.04
CA ALA A 328 -5.39 -20.06 9.64
C ALA A 328 -4.82 -20.56 8.31
N ARG A 329 -5.04 -21.85 8.03
CA ARG A 329 -4.73 -22.48 6.75
C ARG A 329 -6.00 -22.81 5.97
N TYR A 330 -7.05 -23.21 6.68
CA TYR A 330 -8.32 -23.64 6.11
C TYR A 330 -9.43 -22.62 6.38
N VAL A 331 -10.26 -22.39 5.37
CA VAL A 331 -11.51 -21.63 5.49
C VAL A 331 -12.67 -22.56 5.17
N LYS A 332 -13.68 -22.61 6.02
CA LYS A 332 -14.93 -23.33 5.75
C LYS A 332 -16.08 -22.34 5.76
N VAL A 333 -16.90 -22.38 4.71
CA VAL A 333 -18.13 -21.62 4.64
C VAL A 333 -19.29 -22.59 4.65
N VAL A 334 -20.21 -22.41 5.60
CA VAL A 334 -21.47 -23.14 5.68
C VAL A 334 -22.58 -22.20 5.27
N GLN A 335 -23.28 -22.53 4.20
CA GLN A 335 -24.47 -21.81 3.75
C GLN A 335 -25.66 -22.19 4.65
N THR A 336 -26.46 -21.20 5.09
CA THR A 336 -27.48 -21.38 6.14
C THR A 336 -28.91 -21.03 5.74
N GLY A 337 -29.13 -20.53 4.54
CA GLY A 337 -30.45 -20.19 4.02
C GLY A 337 -31.06 -21.27 3.12
N THR A 338 -32.28 -21.05 2.66
CA THR A 338 -33.01 -21.94 1.74
C THR A 338 -33.37 -21.19 0.46
N SER A 339 -33.24 -21.82 -0.70
CA SER A 339 -33.63 -21.27 -2.00
C SER A 339 -33.88 -22.39 -3.01
N THR A 340 -34.74 -22.15 -4.01
CA THR A 340 -34.87 -23.04 -5.17
C THR A 340 -33.67 -22.94 -6.12
N SER A 341 -32.91 -21.85 -6.07
CA SER A 341 -31.62 -21.71 -6.76
C SER A 341 -30.57 -22.67 -6.17
N TRP A 342 -29.55 -23.02 -6.96
CA TRP A 342 -28.38 -23.75 -6.48
C TRP A 342 -27.38 -22.78 -5.85
N TRP A 343 -26.45 -23.28 -5.04
CA TRP A 343 -25.32 -22.48 -4.59
C TRP A 343 -24.11 -22.72 -5.48
N SER A 344 -23.59 -21.65 -6.07
CA SER A 344 -22.47 -21.69 -7.00
C SER A 344 -21.44 -20.61 -6.69
N ILE A 345 -20.16 -20.93 -6.90
CA ILE A 345 -19.03 -20.01 -6.74
C ILE A 345 -18.13 -20.17 -7.97
N THR A 346 -18.01 -19.11 -8.76
CA THR A 346 -17.04 -18.96 -9.85
C THR A 346 -15.66 -18.68 -9.26
N GLU A 347 -15.55 -17.68 -8.38
CA GLU A 347 -14.25 -17.33 -7.80
C GLU A 347 -14.34 -17.19 -6.28
N PHE A 348 -13.46 -17.90 -5.58
CA PHE A 348 -13.21 -17.74 -4.16
C PHE A 348 -11.86 -17.05 -3.95
N ASN A 349 -11.87 -15.93 -3.22
CA ASN A 349 -10.66 -15.23 -2.82
C ASN A 349 -10.58 -15.09 -1.30
N ALA A 350 -9.36 -15.07 -0.76
CA ALA A 350 -9.11 -14.70 0.62
C ALA A 350 -8.03 -13.61 0.68
N TYR A 351 -8.10 -12.80 1.74
CA TYR A 351 -7.24 -11.64 1.93
C TYR A 351 -6.66 -11.63 3.33
N SER A 352 -5.43 -11.14 3.45
CA SER A 352 -4.69 -10.95 4.69
C SER A 352 -4.47 -9.48 4.98
#